data_AF-A0A399XWQ4-F1
#
_entry.id   AF-A0A399XWQ4-F1
#
_cell.length_a   1.000
_cell.length_b   1.000
_cell.length_c   1.000
_cell.angle_alpha   90.00
_cell.angle_beta   90.00
_cell.angle_gamma   90.00
#
_symmetry.space_group_name_H-M   'P 1'
#
loop_
_entity.id
_entity.type
_entity.pdbx_description
1 polymer ?
#
loop_
_entity_poly.entity_id
_entity_poly.type
_entity_poly.pdbx_seq_one_letter_code
_entity_poly.pdbx_strand_id
1 'polypeptide(L)'
;MVGCTRVVTRALATRAVVVLVDDFGREPGAGVVDAGRFRHRGHHDRPERRRLGGLVTVDVVGREPAVHHAQQQRAARSRGWRPRVGCYGDVGDGHGRSRTACAESDCRPPRLVTLARESSNCGRGVCYAFVMRCEVVAVGTELLLGQVVDTNSAWIGEQLALAGIDSHFQTKVGDNFERMVECLGLAVSRSDAVIVCGGLGPTQDDITREVLAAVMGVELVRSAEMEERIRSLFGSRGRSMPESNLRQADCPAGASFLPVMPGTAPGIRAVLDGSLVYLVPGVPWEMEEMMRQAVLPDLRAHAGVSSVIRSRVLRTWGQSESGLAEMLADRIHALDEAGNPTLAFLASGIEGLKVRVTAKASDEAEAEQMLRSEAVRLEELLGPLVFGADEDTMESVVLGLLARRGTTLAVAESMTGGMIADRLVAVPGASRVFRGGVVSYAGEVKHEVLGVPPGPVVTEEAARAMAVGVRALLRSDASVAVTGVAGPDEQEGRPPGTTCMAVALGEEVTSLDIQLPGGRQQVREFATISVLNMLRLRLLGDEGSG
;
A
#
# COMPACT_ATOMS: atom_id res chain seq x y z
N MET A 1 -58.27 -12.63 32.97
CA MET A 1 -59.39 -13.13 32.14
C MET A 1 -58.86 -13.40 30.74
N VAL A 2 -58.91 -14.68 30.34
CA VAL A 2 -59.06 -15.26 28.98
C VAL A 2 -58.50 -14.41 27.81
N GLY A 3 -57.45 -14.76 27.06
CA GLY A 3 -57.00 -16.06 26.58
C GLY A 3 -57.09 -16.05 25.04
N CYS A 4 -55.99 -16.21 24.31
CA CYS A 4 -55.89 -17.15 23.17
C CYS A 4 -54.50 -17.15 22.51
N THR A 5 -54.06 -18.37 22.28
CA THR A 5 -52.83 -18.90 21.68
C THR A 5 -52.71 -18.57 20.19
N ARG A 6 -51.47 -18.33 19.71
CA ARG A 6 -50.99 -18.99 18.48
C ARG A 6 -49.46 -19.08 18.45
N VAL A 7 -49.00 -20.32 18.59
CA VAL A 7 -47.66 -20.79 18.28
C VAL A 7 -47.55 -20.94 16.77
N VAL A 8 -46.49 -20.41 16.17
CA VAL A 8 -45.87 -21.00 14.97
C VAL A 8 -44.37 -21.04 15.19
N THR A 9 -43.85 -22.26 15.27
CA THR A 9 -42.45 -22.63 15.40
C THR A 9 -41.74 -22.48 14.06
N ARG A 10 -40.54 -21.87 14.04
CA ARG A 10 -39.37 -22.52 13.39
C ARG A 10 -38.07 -21.87 13.83
N ALA A 11 -37.20 -22.73 14.35
CA ALA A 11 -35.82 -22.46 14.69
C ALA A 11 -35.01 -22.03 13.46
N LEU A 12 -33.96 -21.22 13.69
CA LEU A 12 -32.60 -21.58 13.29
C LEU A 12 -31.59 -20.75 14.10
N ALA A 13 -30.62 -21.48 14.63
CA ALA A 13 -29.50 -21.05 15.44
C ALA A 13 -28.60 -20.03 14.75
N THR A 14 -28.12 -19.02 15.48
CA THR A 14 -26.67 -18.83 15.72
C THR A 14 -26.47 -17.84 16.87
N ARG A 15 -25.62 -18.23 17.83
CA ARG A 15 -25.23 -17.43 19.00
C ARG A 15 -24.30 -16.30 18.55
N ALA A 16 -24.62 -15.06 18.90
CA ALA A 16 -23.63 -14.01 19.00
C ALA A 16 -22.86 -14.21 20.33
N VAL A 17 -21.55 -14.39 20.24
CA VAL A 17 -20.65 -14.29 21.39
C VAL A 17 -20.16 -12.85 21.43
N VAL A 18 -20.62 -12.11 22.43
CA VAL A 18 -20.06 -10.80 22.78
C VAL A 18 -18.94 -11.07 23.78
N VAL A 19 -17.69 -10.86 23.39
CA VAL A 19 -16.54 -10.86 24.31
C VAL A 19 -16.29 -9.41 24.71
N LEU A 20 -16.50 -9.10 25.99
CA LEU A 20 -16.02 -7.88 26.61
C LEU A 20 -14.65 -8.19 27.22
N VAL A 21 -13.61 -7.52 26.75
CA VAL A 21 -12.28 -7.52 27.37
C VAL A 21 -12.24 -6.31 28.28
N ASP A 22 -11.95 -6.53 29.57
CA ASP A 22 -11.72 -5.47 30.54
C ASP A 22 -10.21 -5.27 30.72
N ASP A 23 -9.78 -4.02 30.77
CA ASP A 23 -8.39 -3.57 30.84
C ASP A 23 -7.78 -3.92 32.20
N PHE A 24 -7.33 -5.16 32.43
CA PHE A 24 -6.24 -5.49 33.36
C PHE A 24 -5.83 -6.94 33.10
N GLY A 25 -4.72 -7.11 32.35
CA GLY A 25 -4.19 -8.41 31.95
C GLY A 25 -3.97 -9.37 33.11
N ARG A 26 -4.82 -10.40 33.19
CA ARG A 26 -4.58 -11.73 33.77
C ARG A 26 -5.50 -12.72 33.05
N GLU A 27 -4.93 -13.71 32.37
CA GLU A 27 -5.71 -14.76 31.71
C GLU A 27 -6.47 -15.64 32.74
N PRO A 28 -7.72 -16.06 32.45
CA PRO A 28 -8.38 -17.08 33.22
C PRO A 28 -7.95 -18.48 32.74
N GLY A 29 -7.31 -19.23 33.64
CA GLY A 29 -6.89 -20.61 33.40
C GLY A 29 -8.04 -21.54 33.03
N ALA A 30 -7.78 -22.43 32.07
CA ALA A 30 -8.66 -23.50 31.66
C ALA A 30 -8.85 -24.53 32.78
N GLY A 31 -10.09 -24.71 33.23
CA GLY A 31 -10.49 -25.77 34.15
C GLY A 31 -11.78 -26.43 33.68
N VAL A 32 -11.69 -27.66 33.21
CA VAL A 32 -12.84 -28.54 32.94
C VAL A 32 -13.21 -29.22 34.25
N VAL A 33 -14.43 -28.98 34.76
CA VAL A 33 -15.05 -29.84 35.79
C VAL A 33 -16.54 -29.99 35.50
N ASP A 34 -16.98 -31.24 35.31
CA ASP A 34 -18.36 -31.65 35.05
C ASP A 34 -19.15 -31.87 36.35
N ALA A 35 -20.47 -31.92 36.20
CA ALA A 35 -21.52 -31.70 37.19
C ALA A 35 -21.51 -32.58 38.46
N GLY A 36 -21.79 -31.94 39.61
CA GLY A 36 -22.09 -32.62 40.86
C GLY A 36 -22.91 -31.74 41.82
N ARG A 37 -24.17 -32.12 42.04
CA ARG A 37 -25.13 -31.61 43.04
C ARG A 37 -24.46 -31.15 44.35
N PHE A 38 -24.76 -29.96 44.87
CA PHE A 38 -24.95 -29.80 46.32
C PHE A 38 -25.87 -28.62 46.69
N ARG A 39 -26.58 -28.84 47.80
CA ARG A 39 -27.78 -28.18 48.31
C ARG A 39 -27.52 -26.82 48.97
N HIS A 40 -28.59 -26.03 49.02
CA HIS A 40 -28.88 -24.92 49.95
C HIS A 40 -28.22 -25.02 51.34
N ARG A 41 -27.60 -23.90 51.75
CA ARG A 41 -27.59 -23.18 53.05
C ARG A 41 -26.72 -21.93 52.79
N GLY A 42 -27.17 -20.67 52.87
CA GLY A 42 -27.99 -20.05 53.90
C GLY A 42 -27.08 -19.50 55.01
N HIS A 43 -26.48 -18.31 54.81
CA HIS A 43 -26.14 -17.40 55.91
C HIS A 43 -25.79 -15.98 55.41
N HIS A 44 -26.50 -15.00 56.00
CA HIS A 44 -26.18 -13.58 56.02
C HIS A 44 -24.85 -13.33 56.75
N ASP A 45 -23.99 -12.43 56.26
CA ASP A 45 -23.87 -11.07 56.79
C ASP A 45 -22.89 -10.18 56.00
N ARG A 46 -23.07 -8.85 56.13
CA ARG A 46 -22.54 -7.73 55.32
C ARG A 46 -21.01 -7.52 55.43
N PRO A 47 -20.42 -6.67 54.55
CA PRO A 47 -20.01 -5.37 55.10
C PRO A 47 -20.26 -4.13 54.21
N GLU A 48 -20.53 -3.03 54.93
CA GLU A 48 -20.09 -1.63 54.78
C GLU A 48 -20.25 -0.81 53.48
N ARG A 49 -20.86 0.37 53.67
CA ARG A 49 -20.91 1.52 52.74
C ARG A 49 -20.03 2.66 53.29
N ARG A 50 -19.22 3.28 52.42
CA ARG A 50 -18.93 4.74 52.30
C ARG A 50 -18.05 4.95 51.03
N ARG A 51 -18.58 5.50 49.92
CA ARG A 51 -18.62 6.92 49.46
C ARG A 51 -17.21 7.55 49.34
N LEU A 52 -16.78 8.25 48.28
CA LEU A 52 -17.41 8.84 47.08
C LEU A 52 -16.31 9.36 46.12
N GLY A 53 -16.66 9.57 44.84
CA GLY A 53 -15.96 10.43 43.86
C GLY A 53 -15.63 9.70 42.56
N GLY A 54 -16.06 10.07 41.37
CA GLY A 54 -17.05 11.03 40.88
C GLY A 54 -17.22 10.71 39.38
N LEU A 55 -18.45 10.53 38.90
CA LEU A 55 -18.75 10.19 37.50
C LEU A 55 -19.44 11.38 36.85
N VAL A 56 -18.89 11.84 35.72
CA VAL A 56 -19.54 12.77 34.80
C VAL A 56 -20.32 11.93 33.80
N THR A 57 -21.65 12.04 33.83
CA THR A 57 -22.54 11.52 32.78
C THR A 57 -22.83 12.63 31.78
N VAL A 58 -22.60 12.37 30.50
CA VAL A 58 -23.13 13.17 29.38
C VAL A 58 -24.21 12.33 28.70
N ASP A 59 -25.45 12.83 28.74
CA ASP A 59 -26.63 12.23 28.10
C ASP A 59 -26.55 12.35 26.56
N VAL A 60 -26.74 11.25 25.85
CA VAL A 60 -27.03 11.24 24.41
C VAL A 60 -28.53 11.03 24.21
N VAL A 61 -29.21 12.08 23.76
CA VAL A 61 -30.63 12.04 23.37
C VAL A 61 -30.74 11.41 21.98
N GLY A 62 -31.24 10.17 21.91
CA GLY A 62 -31.76 9.57 20.69
C GLY A 62 -33.24 9.90 20.51
N ARG A 63 -33.60 10.53 19.39
CA ARG A 63 -35.00 10.69 18.93
C ARG A 63 -35.24 9.77 17.73
N GLU A 64 -36.12 8.79 17.89
CA GLU A 64 -36.83 8.15 16.77
C GLU A 64 -37.87 9.11 16.16
N PRO A 65 -38.31 8.87 14.92
CA PRO A 65 -39.75 8.68 14.76
C PRO A 65 -40.18 7.61 13.74
N ALA A 66 -41.11 6.78 14.23
CA ALA A 66 -42.44 6.47 13.70
C ALA A 66 -42.64 6.13 12.19
N VAL A 67 -43.12 4.90 12.00
CA VAL A 67 -43.76 4.37 10.79
C VAL A 67 -45.22 4.82 10.73
N HIS A 68 -45.69 5.27 9.56
CA HIS A 68 -47.11 5.25 9.20
C HIS A 68 -47.28 4.97 7.70
N HIS A 69 -48.07 3.94 7.38
CA HIS A 69 -48.49 3.58 6.03
C HIS A 69 -50.03 3.48 6.00
N ALA A 70 -50.67 4.21 5.07
CA ALA A 70 -51.96 3.89 4.41
C ALA A 70 -52.27 4.99 3.36
N GLN A 71 -52.07 4.72 2.05
CA GLN A 71 -53.12 4.49 1.03
C GLN A 71 -54.18 5.60 0.85
N GLN A 72 -54.14 6.31 -0.29
CA GLN A 72 -55.22 6.31 -1.31
C GLN A 72 -54.91 7.25 -2.51
N GLN A 73 -55.44 6.85 -3.66
CA GLN A 73 -55.24 7.39 -5.02
C GLN A 73 -55.94 8.73 -5.28
N ARG A 74 -55.35 9.59 -6.14
CA ARG A 74 -55.95 10.15 -7.38
C ARG A 74 -55.06 11.19 -8.07
N ALA A 75 -55.15 11.20 -9.39
CA ALA A 75 -54.38 11.97 -10.37
C ALA A 75 -54.62 13.49 -10.36
N ALA A 76 -53.60 14.30 -10.72
CA ALA A 76 -53.73 15.47 -11.60
C ALA A 76 -52.38 16.14 -11.95
N ARG A 77 -52.01 16.05 -13.24
CA ARG A 77 -51.59 17.14 -14.14
C ARG A 77 -50.56 18.21 -13.68
N SER A 78 -49.44 18.19 -14.42
CA SER A 78 -48.79 19.32 -15.13
C SER A 78 -48.45 20.63 -14.39
N ARG A 79 -47.14 20.97 -14.39
CA ARG A 79 -46.48 22.29 -14.56
C ARG A 79 -45.00 22.03 -14.18
N GLY A 80 -43.98 22.16 -15.05
CA GLY A 80 -43.77 23.18 -16.06
C GLY A 80 -43.18 24.43 -15.41
N TRP A 81 -41.91 24.39 -15.01
CA TRP A 81 -41.20 25.56 -14.49
C TRP A 81 -40.00 25.90 -15.40
N ARG A 82 -40.08 27.07 -16.03
CA ARG A 82 -39.00 27.74 -16.77
C ARG A 82 -38.44 28.85 -15.88
N PRO A 83 -37.12 29.08 -15.81
CA PRO A 83 -36.58 30.30 -15.22
C PRO A 83 -36.66 31.46 -16.23
N ARG A 84 -37.07 32.62 -15.73
CA ARG A 84 -37.11 33.91 -16.45
C ARG A 84 -35.71 34.51 -16.53
N VAL A 85 -35.33 34.96 -17.73
CA VAL A 85 -34.20 35.87 -17.96
C VAL A 85 -34.73 37.30 -17.86
N GLY A 86 -34.11 38.13 -17.02
CA GLY A 86 -34.41 39.56 -16.90
C GLY A 86 -33.54 40.37 -17.85
N CYS A 87 -34.18 41.14 -18.72
CA CYS A 87 -33.55 42.15 -19.56
C CYS A 87 -33.42 43.46 -18.79
N TYR A 88 -32.25 44.09 -18.87
CA TYR A 88 -32.10 45.54 -18.75
C TYR A 88 -31.51 46.02 -20.06
N GLY A 89 -32.23 46.92 -20.75
CA GLY A 89 -31.73 47.60 -21.94
C GLY A 89 -31.30 49.02 -21.58
N ASP A 90 -30.35 49.55 -22.34
CA ASP A 90 -30.49 50.88 -22.95
C ASP A 90 -29.43 51.13 -24.05
N VAL A 91 -29.95 51.60 -25.20
CA VAL A 91 -29.44 52.54 -26.25
C VAL A 91 -27.95 52.46 -26.70
N GLY A 92 -27.57 52.45 -27.98
CA GLY A 92 -28.23 52.64 -29.27
C GLY A 92 -27.22 52.64 -30.44
N ASP A 93 -27.77 52.87 -31.63
CA ASP A 93 -27.18 53.15 -32.96
C ASP A 93 -26.53 52.01 -33.79
N GLY A 94 -27.12 51.81 -34.97
CA GLY A 94 -26.82 50.72 -35.91
C GLY A 94 -25.99 51.13 -37.12
N HIS A 95 -25.73 50.15 -38.00
CA HIS A 95 -25.85 50.20 -39.47
C HIS A 95 -25.53 48.80 -40.07
N GLY A 96 -26.46 48.31 -40.91
CA GLY A 96 -26.22 47.61 -42.19
C GLY A 96 -25.29 46.38 -42.34
N ARG A 97 -25.89 45.18 -42.27
CA ARG A 97 -25.73 43.99 -43.15
C ARG A 97 -24.34 43.62 -43.74
N SER A 98 -23.85 42.40 -43.42
CA SER A 98 -23.79 41.26 -44.36
C SER A 98 -23.52 39.94 -43.61
N ARG A 99 -24.08 38.84 -44.11
CA ARG A 99 -24.03 37.49 -43.51
C ARG A 99 -22.87 36.69 -44.09
N THR A 100 -22.02 36.13 -43.25
CA THR A 100 -21.33 34.86 -43.49
C THR A 100 -21.04 34.21 -42.14
N ALA A 101 -21.73 33.11 -41.86
CA ALA A 101 -21.57 32.32 -40.64
C ALA A 101 -20.41 31.33 -40.83
N CYS A 102 -19.38 31.44 -39.99
CA CYS A 102 -18.48 30.34 -39.66
C CYS A 102 -18.81 29.95 -38.21
N ALA A 103 -19.12 28.68 -37.99
CA ALA A 103 -19.49 28.15 -36.68
C ALA A 103 -18.24 28.07 -35.79
N GLU A 104 -18.25 28.82 -34.69
CA GLU A 104 -17.26 28.74 -33.62
C GLU A 104 -17.51 27.49 -32.76
N SER A 105 -16.41 26.88 -32.39
CA SER A 105 -16.24 25.71 -31.55
C SER A 105 -16.72 25.93 -30.11
N ASP A 106 -17.46 24.95 -29.58
CA ASP A 106 -17.80 24.81 -28.16
C ASP A 106 -16.54 24.60 -27.31
N CYS A 107 -16.03 25.68 -26.70
CA CYS A 107 -15.13 25.60 -25.54
C CYS A 107 -15.89 26.07 -24.30
N ARG A 108 -16.03 25.19 -23.29
CA ARG A 108 -16.52 25.59 -21.97
C ARG A 108 -15.56 26.62 -21.34
N PRO A 109 -16.04 27.70 -20.70
CA PRO A 109 -15.18 28.54 -19.87
C PRO A 109 -14.83 27.81 -18.56
N PRO A 110 -13.62 28.02 -18.00
CA PRO A 110 -13.23 27.42 -16.72
C PRO A 110 -14.08 27.97 -15.57
N ARG A 111 -14.45 27.08 -14.65
CA ARG A 111 -15.18 27.43 -13.42
C ARG A 111 -14.24 28.13 -12.43
N LEU A 112 -14.32 29.46 -12.36
CA LEU A 112 -13.72 30.24 -11.27
C LEU A 112 -14.56 30.06 -9.99
N VAL A 113 -13.95 29.51 -8.94
CA VAL A 113 -14.51 29.54 -7.58
C VAL A 113 -13.88 30.74 -6.85
N THR A 114 -14.67 31.79 -6.65
CA THR A 114 -14.24 32.99 -5.92
C THR A 114 -14.53 32.81 -4.43
N LEU A 115 -13.49 32.66 -3.60
CA LEU A 115 -13.58 32.94 -2.16
C LEU A 115 -12.98 34.32 -1.91
N ALA A 116 -13.86 35.32 -1.80
CA ALA A 116 -13.47 36.68 -1.45
C ALA A 116 -13.15 36.78 0.04
N ARG A 117 -11.89 37.09 0.38
CA ARG A 117 -11.54 37.84 1.58
C ARG A 117 -10.76 39.07 1.16
N GLU A 118 -11.33 40.23 1.43
CA GLU A 118 -10.73 41.54 1.20
C GLU A 118 -9.50 41.71 2.10
N SER A 119 -8.34 41.91 1.48
CA SER A 119 -7.28 42.76 2.03
C SER A 119 -6.32 43.14 0.91
N SER A 120 -6.39 44.42 0.56
CA SER A 120 -5.52 45.13 -0.36
C SER A 120 -4.09 45.22 0.21
N ASN A 121 -3.08 44.67 -0.48
CA ASN A 121 -2.04 45.44 -1.18
C ASN A 121 -0.92 44.52 -1.73
N CYS A 122 -0.35 44.95 -2.86
CA CYS A 122 0.90 44.49 -3.49
C CYS A 122 0.85 43.22 -4.37
N GLY A 123 1.04 43.45 -5.68
CA GLY A 123 0.98 42.46 -6.74
C GLY A 123 2.11 41.44 -6.70
N ARG A 124 1.71 40.17 -6.70
CA ARG A 124 2.37 39.06 -7.38
C ARG A 124 1.23 38.24 -7.98
N GLY A 125 1.24 38.07 -9.30
CA GLY A 125 0.29 37.16 -9.95
C GLY A 125 0.49 35.77 -9.38
N VAL A 126 -0.47 35.29 -8.58
CA VAL A 126 -0.51 33.89 -8.18
C VAL A 126 -0.91 33.12 -9.45
N CYS A 127 0.08 32.54 -10.12
CA CYS A 127 -0.16 31.54 -11.14
C CYS A 127 -0.81 30.35 -10.44
N TYR A 128 -2.13 30.25 -10.48
CA TYR A 128 -2.83 29.03 -10.09
C TYR A 128 -2.46 27.96 -11.11
N ALA A 129 -1.50 27.11 -10.76
CA ALA A 129 -1.21 25.91 -11.53
C ALA A 129 -2.47 25.05 -11.55
N PHE A 130 -3.03 24.83 -12.73
CA PHE A 130 -4.11 23.88 -12.91
C PHE A 130 -3.54 22.48 -12.60
N VAL A 131 -3.90 21.90 -11.46
CA VAL A 131 -3.45 20.55 -11.10
C VAL A 131 -4.47 19.57 -11.66
N MET A 132 -4.04 18.75 -12.62
CA MET A 132 -4.89 17.70 -13.21
C MET A 132 -5.29 16.71 -12.12
N ARG A 133 -6.58 16.34 -12.09
CA ARG A 133 -7.13 15.34 -11.18
C ARG A 133 -7.38 14.03 -11.92
N CYS A 134 -6.81 12.94 -11.42
CA CYS A 134 -7.00 11.59 -11.94
C CYS A 134 -7.67 10.69 -10.90
N GLU A 135 -8.71 9.95 -11.30
CA GLU A 135 -9.37 8.95 -10.46
C GLU A 135 -9.01 7.54 -10.90
N VAL A 136 -8.88 6.60 -9.95
CA VAL A 136 -8.62 5.19 -10.22
C VAL A 136 -9.87 4.36 -9.93
N VAL A 137 -10.28 3.52 -10.87
CA VAL A 137 -11.37 2.56 -10.73
C VAL A 137 -10.81 1.15 -10.89
N ALA A 138 -10.72 0.39 -9.81
CA ALA A 138 -10.35 -1.01 -9.85
C ALA A 138 -11.57 -1.90 -10.06
N VAL A 139 -11.50 -2.77 -11.07
CA VAL A 139 -12.57 -3.68 -11.49
C VAL A 139 -12.16 -5.09 -11.09
N GLY A 140 -13.01 -5.73 -10.28
CA GLY A 140 -12.83 -7.12 -9.87
C GLY A 140 -13.70 -7.47 -8.66
N THR A 141 -14.54 -8.49 -8.82
CA THR A 141 -15.41 -8.99 -7.75
C THR A 141 -14.59 -9.54 -6.58
N GLU A 142 -13.46 -10.19 -6.86
CA GLU A 142 -12.50 -10.70 -5.89
C GLU A 142 -11.88 -9.61 -4.99
N LEU A 143 -11.78 -8.37 -5.51
CA LEU A 143 -11.32 -7.21 -4.73
C LEU A 143 -12.36 -6.79 -3.68
N LEU A 144 -13.65 -6.86 -4.03
CA LEU A 144 -14.75 -6.57 -3.10
C LEU A 144 -14.95 -7.69 -2.07
N LEU A 145 -14.69 -8.94 -2.46
CA LEU A 145 -14.76 -10.09 -1.58
C LEU A 145 -13.53 -10.22 -0.66
N GLY A 146 -12.49 -9.39 -0.85
CA GLY A 146 -11.26 -9.43 -0.07
C GLY A 146 -10.41 -10.67 -0.32
N GLN A 147 -10.63 -11.36 -1.44
CA GLN A 147 -9.81 -12.53 -1.84
C GLN A 147 -8.45 -12.09 -2.37
N VAL A 148 -8.38 -10.89 -2.95
CA VAL A 148 -7.17 -10.25 -3.44
C VAL A 148 -7.10 -8.84 -2.86
N VAL A 149 -5.94 -8.46 -2.36
CA VAL A 149 -5.66 -7.08 -1.94
C VAL A 149 -5.40 -6.25 -3.19
N ASP A 150 -6.09 -5.11 -3.30
CA ASP A 150 -5.89 -4.17 -4.40
C ASP A 150 -4.55 -3.42 -4.25
N THR A 151 -3.47 -4.05 -4.70
CA THR A 151 -2.14 -3.44 -4.78
C THR A 151 -1.99 -2.53 -6.00
N ASN A 152 -2.84 -2.71 -7.02
CA ASN A 152 -2.76 -1.94 -8.26
C ASN A 152 -3.14 -0.48 -8.04
N SER A 153 -4.28 -0.20 -7.38
CA SER A 153 -4.68 1.18 -7.08
C SER A 153 -3.68 1.89 -6.16
N ALA A 154 -3.08 1.15 -5.21
CA ALA A 154 -2.03 1.67 -4.34
C ALA A 154 -0.81 2.10 -5.15
N TRP A 155 -0.34 1.23 -6.06
CA TRP A 155 0.81 1.52 -6.93
C TRP A 155 0.50 2.66 -7.92
N ILE A 156 -0.67 2.66 -8.58
CA ILE A 156 -1.08 3.73 -9.49
C ILE A 156 -1.13 5.07 -8.75
N GLY A 157 -1.69 5.10 -7.54
CA GLY A 157 -1.74 6.30 -6.71
C GLY A 157 -0.36 6.86 -6.37
N GLU A 158 0.61 5.99 -6.05
CA GLU A 158 2.00 6.39 -5.86
C GLU A 158 2.59 7.01 -7.13
N GLN A 159 2.38 6.40 -8.30
CA GLN A 159 2.92 6.92 -9.55
C GLN A 159 2.28 8.24 -9.98
N LEU A 160 0.97 8.43 -9.73
CA LEU A 160 0.29 9.70 -9.98
C LEU A 160 0.86 10.82 -9.09
N ALA A 161 1.10 10.53 -7.80
CA ALA A 161 1.74 11.46 -6.89
C ALA A 161 3.16 11.84 -7.35
N LEU A 162 3.97 10.86 -7.77
CA LEU A 162 5.30 11.11 -8.36
C LEU A 162 5.24 11.88 -9.69
N ALA A 163 4.12 11.83 -10.39
CA ALA A 163 3.88 12.61 -11.60
C ALA A 163 3.29 14.01 -11.35
N GLY A 164 2.99 14.37 -10.09
CA GLY A 164 2.35 15.64 -9.75
C GLY A 164 0.89 15.74 -10.21
N ILE A 165 0.22 14.59 -10.32
CA ILE A 165 -1.19 14.47 -10.69
C ILE A 165 -1.97 14.13 -9.43
N ASP A 166 -2.99 14.92 -9.11
CA ASP A 166 -3.77 14.73 -7.89
C ASP A 166 -4.73 13.54 -8.05
N SER A 167 -4.73 12.64 -7.08
CA SER A 167 -5.69 11.54 -6.98
C SER A 167 -6.52 11.70 -5.71
N HIS A 168 -7.77 12.13 -5.86
CA HIS A 168 -8.67 12.34 -4.72
C HIS A 168 -9.57 11.14 -4.41
N PHE A 169 -9.85 10.31 -5.41
CA PHE A 169 -10.73 9.16 -5.27
C PHE A 169 -10.08 7.92 -5.90
N GLN A 170 -10.25 6.80 -5.21
CA GLN A 170 -10.00 5.47 -5.73
C GLN A 170 -11.21 4.60 -5.38
N THR A 171 -11.79 3.94 -6.37
CA THR A 171 -13.03 3.18 -6.22
C THR A 171 -12.83 1.74 -6.67
N LYS A 172 -13.41 0.78 -5.94
CA LYS A 172 -13.46 -0.63 -6.34
C LYS A 172 -14.87 -0.98 -6.75
N VAL A 173 -15.03 -1.69 -7.86
CA VAL A 173 -16.33 -2.11 -8.39
C VAL A 173 -16.28 -3.57 -8.84
N GLY A 174 -17.36 -4.30 -8.60
CA GLY A 174 -17.50 -5.67 -9.08
C GLY A 174 -17.88 -5.72 -10.56
N ASP A 175 -17.72 -6.88 -11.18
CA ASP A 175 -17.85 -7.12 -12.63
C ASP A 175 -19.32 -7.18 -13.07
N ASN A 176 -20.09 -6.15 -12.76
CA ASN A 176 -21.49 -6.02 -13.14
C ASN A 176 -21.67 -4.78 -13.99
N PHE A 177 -22.18 -4.98 -15.20
CA PHE A 177 -22.28 -3.97 -16.23
C PHE A 177 -22.89 -2.65 -15.73
N GLU A 178 -24.08 -2.69 -15.12
CA GLU A 178 -24.77 -1.48 -14.62
C GLU A 178 -23.96 -0.72 -13.56
N ARG A 179 -23.32 -1.46 -12.64
CA ARG A 179 -22.50 -0.87 -11.56
C ARG A 179 -21.25 -0.20 -12.12
N MET A 180 -20.61 -0.84 -13.10
CA MET A 180 -19.43 -0.30 -13.76
C MET A 180 -19.76 0.94 -14.60
N VAL A 181 -20.90 0.95 -15.30
CA VAL A 181 -21.40 2.12 -16.05
C VAL A 181 -21.64 3.30 -15.10
N GLU A 182 -22.32 3.08 -13.97
CA GLU A 182 -22.55 4.11 -12.96
C GLU A 182 -21.24 4.64 -12.37
N CYS A 183 -20.33 3.73 -12.01
CA CYS A 183 -19.03 4.08 -11.42
C CYS A 183 -18.16 4.88 -12.39
N LEU A 184 -18.04 4.44 -13.65
CA LEU A 184 -17.25 5.14 -14.67
C LEU A 184 -17.86 6.50 -14.99
N GLY A 185 -19.19 6.59 -15.13
CA GLY A 185 -19.88 7.86 -15.36
C GLY A 185 -19.64 8.86 -14.22
N LEU A 186 -19.69 8.42 -12.97
CA LEU A 186 -19.40 9.26 -11.81
C LEU A 186 -17.94 9.73 -11.81
N ALA A 187 -16.98 8.83 -12.05
CA ALA A 187 -15.56 9.16 -12.08
C ALA A 187 -15.25 10.21 -13.15
N VAL A 188 -15.78 10.03 -14.38
CA VAL A 188 -15.62 10.97 -15.50
C VAL A 188 -16.24 12.33 -15.17
N SER A 189 -17.38 12.37 -14.48
CA SER A 189 -18.07 13.63 -14.17
C SER A 189 -17.31 14.58 -13.23
N ARG A 190 -16.34 14.06 -12.46
CA ARG A 190 -15.65 14.82 -11.40
C ARG A 190 -14.13 14.90 -11.55
N SER A 191 -13.56 14.14 -12.49
CA SER A 191 -12.11 14.00 -12.68
C SER A 191 -11.71 14.35 -14.12
N ASP A 192 -10.51 14.90 -14.27
CA ASP A 192 -9.95 15.31 -15.57
C ASP A 192 -9.37 14.10 -16.33
N ALA A 193 -9.00 13.05 -15.58
CA ALA A 193 -8.66 11.73 -16.11
C ALA A 193 -9.21 10.59 -15.23
N VAL A 194 -9.44 9.43 -15.82
CA VAL A 194 -9.86 8.20 -15.15
C VAL A 194 -9.02 7.03 -15.65
N ILE A 195 -8.44 6.26 -14.73
CA ILE A 195 -7.76 5.00 -15.02
C ILE A 195 -8.62 3.87 -14.48
N VAL A 196 -9.08 3.00 -15.36
CA VAL A 196 -9.82 1.78 -15.02
C VAL A 196 -8.87 0.59 -15.13
N CYS A 197 -8.64 -0.12 -14.02
CA CYS A 197 -7.73 -1.25 -13.95
C CYS A 197 -8.52 -2.55 -13.73
N GLY A 198 -8.43 -3.49 -14.68
CA GLY A 198 -9.12 -4.79 -14.62
C GLY A 198 -10.20 -4.99 -15.68
N GLY A 199 -10.69 -6.23 -15.80
CA GLY A 199 -11.76 -6.62 -16.72
C GLY A 199 -11.42 -6.49 -18.23
N LEU A 200 -10.14 -6.62 -18.60
CA LEU A 200 -9.66 -6.61 -19.99
C LEU A 200 -9.23 -7.98 -20.52
N GLY A 201 -9.39 -9.04 -19.73
CA GLY A 201 -9.14 -10.40 -20.19
C GLY A 201 -10.14 -10.86 -21.27
N PRO A 202 -10.02 -12.13 -21.69
CA PRO A 202 -10.88 -12.72 -22.71
C PRO A 202 -12.15 -13.39 -22.13
N THR A 203 -12.37 -13.35 -20.82
CA THR A 203 -13.45 -14.11 -20.17
C THR A 203 -14.79 -13.39 -20.26
N GLN A 204 -15.86 -14.02 -19.78
CA GLN A 204 -17.20 -13.45 -19.82
C GLN A 204 -17.36 -12.29 -18.83
N ASP A 205 -16.60 -12.32 -17.73
CA ASP A 205 -16.64 -11.29 -16.69
C ASP A 205 -15.74 -10.07 -17.05
N ASP A 206 -14.91 -10.20 -18.10
CA ASP A 206 -14.07 -9.12 -18.63
C ASP A 206 -14.86 -8.17 -19.56
N ILE A 207 -15.67 -7.31 -18.95
CA ILE A 207 -16.64 -6.44 -19.64
C ILE A 207 -16.25 -4.95 -19.67
N THR A 208 -15.02 -4.59 -19.27
CA THR A 208 -14.63 -3.17 -19.12
C THR A 208 -14.67 -2.41 -20.45
N ARG A 209 -14.39 -3.08 -21.58
CA ARG A 209 -14.47 -2.49 -22.92
C ARG A 209 -15.92 -2.16 -23.30
N GLU A 210 -16.82 -3.10 -23.04
CA GLU A 210 -18.24 -3.00 -23.29
C GLU A 210 -18.86 -1.87 -22.46
N VAL A 211 -18.44 -1.74 -21.20
CA VAL A 211 -18.85 -0.64 -20.32
C VAL A 211 -18.38 0.71 -20.88
N LEU A 212 -17.12 0.82 -21.28
CA LEU A 212 -16.61 2.07 -21.88
C LEU A 212 -17.38 2.44 -23.15
N ALA A 213 -17.62 1.47 -24.04
CA ALA A 213 -18.42 1.67 -25.25
C ALA A 213 -19.84 2.17 -24.94
N ALA A 214 -20.49 1.59 -23.93
CA ALA A 214 -21.83 1.98 -23.50
C ALA A 214 -21.88 3.40 -22.91
N VAL A 215 -20.89 3.78 -22.08
CA VAL A 215 -20.81 5.14 -21.53
C VAL A 215 -20.51 6.17 -22.63
N MET A 216 -19.70 5.81 -23.62
CA MET A 216 -19.44 6.63 -24.81
C MET A 216 -20.64 6.70 -25.77
N GLY A 217 -21.61 5.78 -25.66
CA GLY A 217 -22.73 5.66 -26.59
C GLY A 217 -22.32 5.19 -27.99
N VAL A 218 -21.29 4.35 -28.07
CA VAL A 218 -20.71 3.85 -29.34
C VAL A 218 -20.64 2.33 -29.37
N GLU A 219 -20.46 1.78 -30.57
CA GLU A 219 -20.24 0.35 -30.76
C GLU A 219 -18.76 -0.03 -30.57
N LEU A 220 -18.53 -1.31 -30.29
CA LEU A 220 -17.19 -1.92 -30.35
C LEU A 220 -16.83 -2.27 -31.79
N VAL A 221 -15.60 -1.94 -32.20
CA VAL A 221 -15.06 -2.23 -33.53
C VAL A 221 -13.85 -3.15 -33.39
N ARG A 222 -13.90 -4.28 -34.09
CA ARG A 222 -12.79 -5.25 -34.20
C ARG A 222 -11.65 -4.66 -35.02
N SER A 223 -10.44 -4.67 -34.48
CA SER A 223 -9.23 -4.34 -35.24
C SER A 223 -8.55 -5.61 -35.77
N ALA A 224 -8.48 -5.75 -37.10
CA ALA A 224 -7.77 -6.84 -37.74
C ALA A 224 -6.26 -6.81 -37.44
N GLU A 225 -5.66 -5.62 -37.31
CA GLU A 225 -4.26 -5.45 -36.93
C GLU A 225 -4.01 -5.96 -35.50
N MET A 226 -4.88 -5.60 -34.56
CA MET A 226 -4.76 -6.05 -33.17
C MET A 226 -5.00 -7.56 -33.05
N GLU A 227 -5.96 -8.10 -33.81
CA GLU A 227 -6.19 -9.54 -33.89
C GLU A 227 -4.93 -10.31 -34.32
N GLU A 228 -4.25 -9.84 -35.38
CA GLU A 228 -3.02 -10.48 -35.84
C GLU A 228 -1.88 -10.34 -34.82
N ARG A 229 -1.78 -9.18 -34.15
CA ARG A 229 -0.81 -8.99 -33.06
C ARG A 229 -1.05 -10.00 -31.93
N ILE A 230 -2.28 -10.15 -31.46
CA ILE A 230 -2.62 -11.14 -30.41
C ILE A 230 -2.32 -12.56 -30.91
N ARG A 231 -2.70 -12.90 -32.14
CA ARG A 231 -2.43 -14.22 -32.74
C ARG A 231 -0.94 -14.53 -32.78
N SER A 232 -0.10 -13.54 -33.11
CA SER A 232 1.36 -13.69 -33.12
C SER A 232 1.93 -13.99 -31.72
N LEU A 233 1.37 -13.39 -30.66
CA LEU A 233 1.79 -13.64 -29.28
C LEU A 233 1.52 -15.10 -28.86
N PHE A 234 0.39 -15.67 -29.27
CA PHE A 234 0.11 -17.10 -29.08
C PHE A 234 1.03 -17.99 -29.91
N GLY A 235 1.26 -17.63 -31.18
CA GLY A 235 2.15 -18.35 -32.10
C GLY A 235 3.60 -18.42 -31.60
N SER A 236 4.12 -17.33 -31.02
CA SER A 236 5.46 -17.28 -30.42
C SER A 236 5.66 -18.28 -29.27
N ARG A 237 4.55 -18.71 -28.64
CA ARG A 237 4.51 -19.67 -27.54
C ARG A 237 4.07 -21.07 -27.99
N GLY A 238 3.98 -21.31 -29.30
CA GLY A 238 3.56 -22.59 -29.89
C GLY A 238 2.10 -22.95 -29.63
N ARG A 239 1.23 -21.96 -29.38
CA ARG A 239 -0.19 -22.16 -29.09
C ARG A 239 -1.05 -21.56 -30.19
N SER A 240 -2.19 -22.19 -30.47
CA SER A 240 -3.27 -21.55 -31.23
C SER A 240 -4.03 -20.56 -30.32
N MET A 241 -4.45 -19.43 -30.88
CA MET A 241 -5.25 -18.44 -30.17
C MET A 241 -6.69 -18.94 -29.99
N PRO A 242 -7.21 -19.02 -28.75
CA PRO A 242 -8.63 -19.30 -28.50
C PRO A 242 -9.54 -18.22 -29.08
N GLU A 243 -10.76 -18.59 -29.48
CA GLU A 243 -11.73 -17.65 -30.07
C GLU A 243 -12.16 -16.54 -29.08
N SER A 244 -12.22 -16.84 -27.78
CA SER A 244 -12.53 -15.85 -26.75
C SER A 244 -11.55 -14.67 -26.72
N ASN A 245 -10.30 -14.88 -27.14
CA ASN A 245 -9.29 -13.82 -27.23
C ASN A 245 -9.55 -12.81 -28.37
N LEU A 246 -10.40 -13.14 -29.34
CA LEU A 246 -10.77 -12.20 -30.41
C LEU A 246 -11.42 -10.92 -29.85
N ARG A 247 -12.14 -11.04 -28.74
CA ARG A 247 -12.78 -9.90 -28.06
C ARG A 247 -11.76 -8.89 -27.53
N GLN A 248 -10.51 -9.31 -27.29
CA GLN A 248 -9.44 -8.40 -26.87
C GLN A 248 -8.99 -7.48 -28.03
N ALA A 249 -9.35 -7.80 -29.27
CA ALA A 249 -9.13 -6.94 -30.43
C ALA A 249 -10.29 -5.96 -30.70
N ASP A 250 -11.33 -5.95 -29.86
CA ASP A 250 -12.45 -5.01 -29.95
C ASP A 250 -12.12 -3.71 -29.18
N CYS A 251 -12.37 -2.57 -29.81
CA CYS A 251 -12.15 -1.24 -29.25
C CYS A 251 -13.39 -0.35 -29.46
N PRO A 252 -13.83 0.45 -28.48
CA PRO A 252 -14.91 1.41 -28.70
C PRO A 252 -14.61 2.35 -29.86
N ALA A 253 -15.59 2.61 -30.73
CA ALA A 253 -15.38 3.55 -31.83
C ALA A 253 -15.00 4.95 -31.31
N GLY A 254 -13.92 5.52 -31.86
CA GLY A 254 -13.35 6.79 -31.40
C GLY A 254 -12.35 6.66 -30.24
N ALA A 255 -12.17 5.46 -29.68
CA ALA A 255 -11.05 5.14 -28.81
C ALA A 255 -9.87 4.55 -29.61
N SER A 256 -8.73 4.40 -28.95
CA SER A 256 -7.49 3.88 -29.53
C SER A 256 -6.83 2.90 -28.58
N PHE A 257 -6.12 1.91 -29.10
CA PHE A 257 -5.30 1.04 -28.26
C PHE A 257 -4.06 1.79 -27.76
N LEU A 258 -3.61 1.49 -26.54
CA LEU A 258 -2.31 1.93 -26.06
C LEU A 258 -1.19 1.28 -26.90
N PRO A 259 -0.07 1.98 -27.13
CA PRO A 259 1.02 1.48 -27.98
C PRO A 259 1.75 0.28 -27.35
N VAL A 260 1.67 0.16 -26.02
CA VAL A 260 2.36 -0.84 -25.20
C VAL A 260 1.40 -1.97 -24.84
N MET A 261 1.84 -3.20 -25.08
CA MET A 261 1.02 -4.42 -24.93
C MET A 261 1.91 -5.59 -24.45
N PRO A 262 2.20 -5.66 -23.15
CA PRO A 262 3.04 -6.72 -22.55
C PRO A 262 2.36 -8.09 -22.52
N GLY A 263 1.05 -8.12 -22.33
CA GLY A 263 0.20 -9.31 -22.37
C GLY A 263 -0.65 -9.40 -23.63
N THR A 264 -1.70 -10.25 -23.60
CA THR A 264 -2.65 -10.36 -24.72
C THR A 264 -3.81 -9.36 -24.64
N ALA A 265 -4.00 -8.71 -23.49
CA ALA A 265 -5.00 -7.67 -23.29
C ALA A 265 -4.39 -6.31 -23.66
N PRO A 266 -4.78 -5.68 -24.78
CA PRO A 266 -4.32 -4.33 -25.07
C PRO A 266 -5.05 -3.33 -24.17
N GLY A 267 -4.32 -2.31 -23.70
CA GLY A 267 -4.94 -1.17 -23.03
C GLY A 267 -5.66 -0.28 -24.03
N ILE A 268 -6.60 0.53 -23.56
CA ILE A 268 -7.41 1.44 -24.40
C ILE A 268 -7.35 2.85 -23.84
N ARG A 269 -7.29 3.83 -24.73
CA ARG A 269 -7.38 5.26 -24.45
C ARG A 269 -8.58 5.87 -25.18
N ALA A 270 -9.40 6.60 -24.45
CA ALA A 270 -10.53 7.35 -24.97
C ALA A 270 -10.58 8.76 -24.39
N VAL A 271 -11.38 9.63 -25.03
CA VAL A 271 -11.75 10.95 -24.49
C VAL A 271 -13.26 10.96 -24.34
N LEU A 272 -13.74 11.27 -23.14
CA LEU A 272 -15.17 11.28 -22.81
C LEU A 272 -15.49 12.56 -22.04
N ASP A 273 -16.37 13.40 -22.59
CA ASP A 273 -16.75 14.71 -22.03
C ASP A 273 -15.56 15.64 -21.67
N GLY A 274 -14.45 15.49 -22.40
CA GLY A 274 -13.21 16.22 -22.19
C GLY A 274 -12.25 15.58 -21.19
N SER A 275 -12.67 14.53 -20.48
CA SER A 275 -11.82 13.74 -19.59
C SER A 275 -11.12 12.61 -20.33
N LEU A 276 -9.87 12.34 -19.98
CA LEU A 276 -9.12 11.21 -20.50
C LEU A 276 -9.53 9.93 -19.78
N VAL A 277 -9.78 8.86 -20.52
CA VAL A 277 -10.10 7.55 -19.93
C VAL A 277 -9.11 6.51 -20.43
N TYR A 278 -8.49 5.80 -19.49
CA TYR A 278 -7.56 4.71 -19.78
C TYR A 278 -8.10 3.41 -19.21
N LEU A 279 -8.11 2.35 -20.02
CA LEU A 279 -8.31 0.99 -19.55
C LEU A 279 -6.97 0.27 -19.55
N VAL A 280 -6.58 -0.27 -18.40
CA VAL A 280 -5.35 -1.05 -18.21
C VAL A 280 -5.66 -2.43 -17.61
N PRO A 281 -4.85 -3.46 -17.88
CA PRO A 281 -5.12 -4.82 -17.37
C PRO A 281 -5.05 -4.87 -15.84
N GLY A 282 -5.66 -5.91 -15.24
CA GLY A 282 -5.59 -6.16 -13.80
C GLY A 282 -4.31 -6.88 -13.34
N VAL A 283 -3.55 -7.44 -14.28
CA VAL A 283 -2.28 -8.11 -13.98
C VAL A 283 -1.23 -7.05 -13.62
N PRO A 284 -0.61 -7.08 -12.41
CA PRO A 284 0.20 -5.96 -11.91
C PRO A 284 1.33 -5.56 -12.86
N TRP A 285 2.22 -6.49 -13.24
CA TRP A 285 3.38 -6.17 -14.08
C TRP A 285 2.99 -5.66 -15.48
N GLU A 286 1.89 -6.14 -16.06
CA GLU A 286 1.38 -5.65 -17.35
C GLU A 286 0.87 -4.21 -17.22
N MET A 287 0.13 -3.94 -16.15
CA MET A 287 -0.40 -2.61 -15.82
C MET A 287 0.73 -1.62 -15.57
N GLU A 288 1.72 -1.99 -14.75
CA GLU A 288 2.86 -1.14 -14.42
C GLU A 288 3.64 -0.73 -15.68
N GLU A 289 3.85 -1.66 -16.60
CA GLU A 289 4.56 -1.39 -17.85
C GLU A 289 3.78 -0.41 -18.75
N MET A 290 2.47 -0.62 -18.92
CA MET A 290 1.60 0.30 -19.68
C MET A 290 1.54 1.70 -19.02
N MET A 291 1.48 1.74 -17.70
CA MET A 291 1.46 3.00 -16.94
C MET A 291 2.73 3.80 -17.15
N ARG A 292 3.91 3.17 -16.97
CA ARG A 292 5.22 3.83 -17.13
C ARG A 292 5.46 4.32 -18.55
N GLN A 293 5.12 3.51 -19.54
CA GLN A 293 5.51 3.78 -20.93
C GLN A 293 4.46 4.55 -21.75
N ALA A 294 3.18 4.51 -21.37
CA ALA A 294 2.11 5.14 -22.16
C ALA A 294 1.24 6.10 -21.34
N VAL A 295 0.63 5.65 -20.25
CA VAL A 295 -0.40 6.44 -19.53
C VAL A 295 0.19 7.66 -18.83
N LEU A 296 1.26 7.50 -18.03
CA LEU A 296 1.86 8.62 -17.29
C LEU A 296 2.48 9.68 -18.21
N PRO A 297 3.22 9.32 -19.29
CA PRO A 297 3.67 10.29 -20.27
C PRO A 297 2.52 11.09 -20.92
N ASP A 298 1.42 10.42 -21.30
CA ASP A 298 0.27 11.10 -21.93
C ASP A 298 -0.44 12.04 -20.95
N LEU A 299 -0.67 11.59 -19.71
CA LEU A 299 -1.24 12.42 -18.65
C LEU A 299 -0.39 13.67 -18.38
N ARG A 300 0.93 13.53 -18.27
CA ARG A 300 1.84 14.67 -18.06
C ARG A 300 1.78 15.69 -19.19
N ALA A 301 1.74 15.20 -20.43
CA ALA A 301 1.62 16.07 -21.61
C ALA A 301 0.31 16.87 -21.60
N HIS A 302 -0.81 16.24 -21.20
CA HIS A 302 -2.12 16.90 -21.14
C HIS A 302 -2.27 17.84 -19.92
N ALA A 303 -1.66 17.49 -18.80
CA ALA A 303 -1.71 18.31 -17.59
C ALA A 303 -0.91 19.61 -17.70
N GLY A 304 -0.07 19.77 -18.74
CA GLY A 304 0.83 20.92 -18.87
C GLY A 304 1.80 21.03 -17.69
N VAL A 305 2.07 19.92 -17.00
CA VAL A 305 2.86 19.87 -15.78
C VAL A 305 4.30 20.19 -16.13
N SER A 306 4.69 21.45 -15.90
CA SER A 306 6.08 21.89 -15.96
C SER A 306 6.83 21.67 -14.64
N SER A 307 6.14 21.21 -13.58
CA SER A 307 6.78 20.93 -12.29
C SER A 307 7.10 19.45 -12.12
N VAL A 308 8.33 19.13 -11.77
CA VAL A 308 8.76 17.76 -11.49
C VAL A 308 8.56 17.45 -10.02
N ILE A 309 7.99 16.29 -9.71
CA ILE A 309 8.01 15.72 -8.36
C ILE A 309 9.05 14.59 -8.33
N ARG A 310 9.90 14.63 -7.32
CA ARG A 310 10.86 13.56 -7.02
C ARG A 310 10.77 13.23 -5.54
N SER A 311 11.06 11.98 -5.22
CA SER A 311 11.14 11.52 -3.84
C SER A 311 12.46 10.81 -3.63
N ARG A 312 12.98 10.91 -2.41
CA ARG A 312 14.11 10.12 -1.91
C ARG A 312 13.68 9.41 -0.64
N VAL A 313 14.06 8.14 -0.51
CA VAL A 313 13.63 7.30 0.59
C VAL A 313 14.84 6.88 1.40
N LEU A 314 14.95 7.32 2.66
CA LEU A 314 15.95 6.80 3.58
C LEU A 314 15.41 5.53 4.25
N ARG A 315 16.18 4.46 4.17
CA ARG A 315 15.84 3.16 4.75
C ARG A 315 16.39 3.10 6.17
N THR A 316 15.52 2.84 7.16
CA THR A 316 15.91 2.87 8.58
C THR A 316 15.62 1.57 9.31
N TRP A 317 16.48 1.22 10.27
CA TRP A 317 16.28 0.05 11.14
C TRP A 317 16.80 0.30 12.56
N GLY A 318 16.06 -0.17 13.56
CA GLY A 318 16.47 -0.14 14.98
C GLY A 318 15.74 0.88 15.86
N GLN A 319 14.73 1.59 15.33
CA GLN A 319 13.90 2.53 16.08
C GLN A 319 12.41 2.39 15.71
N SER A 320 11.53 2.74 16.64
CA SER A 320 10.08 2.81 16.43
C SER A 320 9.66 4.05 15.62
N GLU A 321 8.44 4.03 15.07
CA GLU A 321 7.91 5.19 14.32
C GLU A 321 7.80 6.43 15.20
N SER A 322 7.30 6.29 16.43
CA SER A 322 7.24 7.39 17.41
C SER A 322 8.64 7.91 17.74
N GLY A 323 9.63 7.03 17.90
CA GLY A 323 11.01 7.44 18.14
C GLY A 323 11.62 8.21 16.96
N LEU A 324 11.36 7.78 15.72
CA LEU A 324 11.79 8.53 14.53
C LEU A 324 11.08 9.89 14.42
N ALA A 325 9.79 9.94 14.72
CA ALA A 325 9.01 11.17 14.72
C ALA A 325 9.53 12.17 15.76
N GLU A 326 9.88 11.71 16.96
CA GLU A 326 10.51 12.54 18.01
C GLU A 326 11.88 13.06 17.57
N MET A 327 12.72 12.22 16.98
CA MET A 327 14.05 12.62 16.48
C MET A 327 13.98 13.65 15.35
N LEU A 328 12.92 13.60 14.52
CA LEU A 328 12.75 14.46 13.36
C LEU A 328 11.75 15.61 13.57
N ALA A 329 11.20 15.77 14.78
CA ALA A 329 10.10 16.70 15.05
C ALA A 329 10.40 18.13 14.61
N ASP A 330 11.55 18.69 15.02
CA ASP A 330 11.97 20.05 14.67
C ASP A 330 12.12 20.22 13.15
N ARG A 331 12.60 19.18 12.46
CA ARG A 331 12.78 19.22 11.01
C ARG A 331 11.45 19.13 10.27
N ILE A 332 10.54 18.27 10.73
CA ILE A 332 9.18 18.15 10.19
C ILE A 332 8.47 19.50 10.29
N HIS A 333 8.48 20.13 11.47
CA HIS A 333 7.89 21.45 11.66
C HIS A 333 8.47 22.52 10.70
N ALA A 334 9.79 22.56 10.55
CA ALA A 334 10.44 23.50 9.63
C ALA A 334 10.08 23.26 8.15
N LEU A 335 9.88 21.99 7.75
CA LEU A 335 9.47 21.63 6.39
C LEU A 335 7.98 21.93 6.15
N ASP A 336 7.12 21.69 7.14
CA ASP A 336 5.69 22.00 7.06
C ASP A 336 5.45 23.52 6.91
N GLU A 337 6.22 24.35 7.61
CA GLU A 337 6.17 25.81 7.44
C GLU A 337 6.64 26.27 6.05
N ALA A 338 7.65 25.61 5.49
CA ALA A 338 8.15 25.90 4.14
C ALA A 338 7.23 25.36 3.04
N GLY A 339 6.49 24.28 3.32
CA GLY A 339 5.57 23.59 2.40
C GLY A 339 6.23 22.73 1.33
N ASN A 340 7.57 22.77 1.20
CA ASN A 340 8.34 21.98 0.23
C ASN A 340 9.84 21.99 0.61
N PRO A 341 10.54 20.85 0.66
CA PRO A 341 10.03 19.48 0.49
C PRO A 341 9.14 19.02 1.65
N THR A 342 8.41 17.93 1.46
CA THR A 342 7.60 17.28 2.51
C THR A 342 8.25 15.99 3.00
N LEU A 343 7.98 15.61 4.24
CA LEU A 343 8.51 14.40 4.89
C LEU A 343 7.37 13.49 5.33
N ALA A 344 7.49 12.19 5.06
CA ALA A 344 6.54 11.18 5.51
C ALA A 344 7.24 9.91 6.01
N PHE A 345 6.63 9.23 6.98
CA PHE A 345 7.04 7.89 7.42
C PHE A 345 6.24 6.82 6.69
N LEU A 346 6.90 5.74 6.28
CA LEU A 346 6.24 4.57 5.67
C LEU A 346 6.71 3.30 6.39
N ALA A 347 5.77 2.45 6.78
CA ALA A 347 6.07 1.13 7.31
C ALA A 347 6.14 0.10 6.16
N SER A 348 7.16 -0.76 6.18
CA SER A 348 7.44 -1.70 5.09
C SER A 348 7.77 -3.12 5.55
N GLY A 349 6.98 -3.66 6.50
CA GLY A 349 7.13 -5.03 6.97
C GLY A 349 8.55 -5.36 7.45
N ILE A 350 9.17 -6.41 6.89
CA ILE A 350 10.55 -6.82 7.19
C ILE A 350 11.59 -5.74 6.86
N GLU A 351 11.31 -4.81 5.95
CA GLU A 351 12.27 -3.75 5.56
C GLU A 351 12.34 -2.58 6.54
N GLY A 352 11.53 -2.62 7.61
CA GLY A 352 11.51 -1.58 8.63
C GLY A 352 10.75 -0.33 8.22
N LEU A 353 11.16 0.79 8.81
CA LEU A 353 10.57 2.11 8.60
C LEU A 353 11.37 2.87 7.56
N LYS A 354 10.68 3.59 6.70
CA LYS A 354 11.25 4.40 5.64
C LYS A 354 10.90 5.87 5.90
N VAL A 355 11.88 6.74 5.76
CA VAL A 355 11.67 8.20 5.81
C VAL A 355 11.72 8.72 4.38
N ARG A 356 10.56 9.10 3.85
CA ARG A 356 10.42 9.60 2.48
C ARG A 356 10.39 11.11 2.46
N VAL A 357 11.32 11.72 1.73
CA VAL A 357 11.32 13.15 1.40
C VAL A 357 10.79 13.31 -0.01
N THR A 358 9.87 14.25 -0.23
CA THR A 358 9.31 14.56 -1.55
C THR A 358 9.48 16.03 -1.87
N ALA A 359 10.13 16.32 -2.99
CA ALA A 359 10.35 17.68 -3.49
C ALA A 359 9.53 17.91 -4.77
N LYS A 360 8.92 19.09 -4.85
CA LYS A 360 8.28 19.60 -6.06
C LYS A 360 9.09 20.80 -6.56
N ALA A 361 9.51 20.79 -7.82
CA ALA A 361 10.34 21.84 -8.39
C ALA A 361 9.97 22.13 -9.85
N SER A 362 10.53 23.20 -10.42
CA SER A 362 10.28 23.59 -11.82
C SER A 362 11.06 22.75 -12.83
N ASP A 363 12.12 22.08 -12.38
CA ASP A 363 12.87 21.11 -13.17
C ASP A 363 13.47 20.01 -12.26
N GLU A 364 14.02 18.99 -12.88
CA GLU A 364 14.56 17.81 -12.19
C GLU A 364 15.84 18.13 -11.40
N ALA A 365 16.68 19.05 -11.87
CA ALA A 365 17.92 19.39 -11.19
C ALA A 365 17.65 20.15 -9.88
N GLU A 366 16.67 21.05 -9.88
CA GLU A 366 16.20 21.74 -8.69
C GLU A 366 15.60 20.76 -7.66
N ALA A 367 14.74 19.83 -8.09
CA ALA A 367 14.17 18.81 -7.22
C ALA A 367 15.25 17.93 -6.57
N GLU A 368 16.22 17.47 -7.37
CA GLU A 368 17.31 16.61 -6.91
C GLU A 368 18.21 17.33 -5.90
N GLN A 369 18.50 18.62 -6.14
CA GLN A 369 19.30 19.42 -5.20
C GLN A 369 18.58 19.60 -3.85
N MET A 370 17.26 19.83 -3.86
CA MET A 370 16.46 19.89 -2.62
C MET A 370 16.52 18.56 -1.88
N LEU A 371 16.25 17.44 -2.57
CA LEU A 371 16.28 16.10 -1.98
C LEU A 371 17.65 15.75 -1.42
N ARG A 372 18.73 16.05 -2.14
CA ARG A 372 20.09 15.80 -1.69
C ARG A 372 20.43 16.60 -0.43
N SER A 373 20.08 17.88 -0.41
CA SER A 373 20.31 18.74 0.76
C SER A 373 19.53 18.26 2.00
N GLU A 374 18.35 17.69 1.78
CA GLU A 374 17.51 17.18 2.85
C GLU A 374 17.98 15.82 3.34
N ALA A 375 18.34 14.92 2.43
CA ALA A 375 18.87 13.61 2.76
C ALA A 375 20.11 13.70 3.65
N VAL A 376 21.06 14.60 3.34
CA VAL A 376 22.26 14.80 4.19
C VAL A 376 21.87 15.20 5.62
N ARG A 377 20.95 16.16 5.78
CA ARG A 377 20.50 16.61 7.11
C ARG A 377 19.79 15.49 7.88
N LEU A 378 18.96 14.71 7.21
CA LEU A 378 18.27 13.58 7.83
C LEU A 378 19.25 12.45 8.18
N GLU A 379 20.25 12.18 7.33
CA GLU A 379 21.32 11.21 7.61
C GLU A 379 22.14 11.63 8.83
N GLU A 380 22.44 12.93 9.00
CA GLU A 380 23.10 13.46 10.20
C GLU A 380 22.26 13.29 11.47
N LEU A 381 20.95 13.54 11.40
CA LEU A 381 20.03 13.42 12.54
C LEU A 381 19.77 11.96 12.93
N LEU A 382 19.63 11.06 11.95
CA LEU A 382 19.28 9.66 12.15
C LEU A 382 20.52 8.78 12.38
N GLY A 383 21.69 9.21 11.91
CA GLY A 383 22.97 8.55 12.10
C GLY A 383 22.94 7.07 11.68
N PRO A 384 23.36 6.13 12.55
CA PRO A 384 23.49 4.71 12.20
C PRO A 384 22.14 4.02 11.96
N LEU A 385 21.00 4.65 12.25
CA LEU A 385 19.68 4.09 11.94
C LEU A 385 19.47 3.99 10.43
N VAL A 386 20.05 4.89 9.63
CA VAL A 386 19.98 4.83 8.17
C VAL A 386 20.91 3.73 7.67
N PHE A 387 20.36 2.78 6.92
CA PHE A 387 21.13 1.70 6.32
C PHE A 387 21.30 1.78 4.82
N GLY A 388 20.45 2.51 4.14
CA GLY A 388 20.52 2.68 2.68
C GLY A 388 19.53 3.73 2.21
N ALA A 389 19.49 3.92 0.89
CA ALA A 389 18.58 4.84 0.24
C ALA A 389 17.83 4.18 -0.92
N ASP A 390 16.63 4.68 -1.21
CA ASP A 390 15.80 4.35 -2.36
C ASP A 390 15.52 2.85 -2.47
N GLU A 391 16.14 2.15 -3.41
CA GLU A 391 15.94 0.71 -3.64
C GLU A 391 16.86 -0.19 -2.80
N ASP A 392 17.73 0.40 -1.97
CA ASP A 392 18.61 -0.38 -1.10
C ASP A 392 17.81 -1.28 -0.15
N THR A 393 18.20 -2.54 -0.11
CA THR A 393 17.81 -3.49 0.94
C THR A 393 18.97 -3.72 1.90
N MET A 394 18.68 -4.17 3.14
CA MET A 394 19.73 -4.49 4.12
C MET A 394 20.74 -5.49 3.55
N GLU A 395 20.24 -6.46 2.79
CA GLU A 395 21.04 -7.48 2.10
C GLU A 395 21.97 -6.85 1.07
N SER A 396 21.44 -5.99 0.20
CA SER A 396 22.23 -5.32 -0.83
C SER A 396 23.35 -4.47 -0.23
N VAL A 397 23.07 -3.78 0.87
CA VAL A 397 24.02 -2.94 1.60
C VAL A 397 25.12 -3.80 2.23
N VAL A 398 24.76 -4.86 2.94
CA VAL A 398 25.71 -5.78 3.57
C VAL A 398 26.59 -6.47 2.52
N LEU A 399 26.00 -7.01 1.45
CA LEU A 399 26.74 -7.64 0.36
C LEU A 399 27.67 -6.65 -0.33
N GLY A 400 27.23 -5.40 -0.52
CA GLY A 400 28.05 -4.32 -1.07
C GLY A 400 29.25 -3.96 -0.19
N LEU A 401 29.05 -3.84 1.12
CA LEU A 401 30.12 -3.58 2.09
C LEU A 401 31.15 -4.71 2.09
N LEU A 402 30.70 -5.96 2.14
CA LEU A 402 31.55 -7.14 2.09
C LEU A 402 32.36 -7.20 0.78
N ALA A 403 31.71 -6.94 -0.36
CA ALA A 403 32.35 -6.96 -1.67
C ALA A 403 33.44 -5.90 -1.79
N ARG A 404 33.22 -4.69 -1.27
CA ARG A 404 34.24 -3.62 -1.23
C ARG A 404 35.48 -4.01 -0.43
N ARG A 405 35.32 -4.87 0.59
CA ARG A 405 36.41 -5.36 1.44
C ARG A 405 37.03 -6.68 0.97
N GLY A 406 36.48 -7.30 -0.06
CA GLY A 406 36.87 -8.66 -0.47
C GLY A 406 36.59 -9.71 0.62
N THR A 407 35.63 -9.45 1.50
CA THR A 407 35.28 -10.31 2.64
C THR A 407 34.13 -11.25 2.24
N THR A 408 34.26 -12.53 2.56
CA THR A 408 33.21 -13.54 2.31
C THR A 408 32.30 -13.76 3.52
N LEU A 409 31.06 -14.20 3.29
CA LEU A 409 30.03 -14.38 4.31
C LEU A 409 29.48 -15.82 4.35
N ALA A 410 29.35 -16.38 5.55
CA ALA A 410 28.59 -17.59 5.86
C ALA A 410 27.43 -17.32 6.81
N VAL A 411 26.40 -18.17 6.81
CA VAL A 411 25.21 -18.01 7.66
C VAL A 411 24.86 -19.31 8.38
N ALA A 412 24.60 -19.25 9.70
CA ALA A 412 24.01 -20.35 10.48
C ALA A 412 22.59 -20.00 10.94
N GLU A 413 21.61 -20.79 10.53
CA GLU A 413 20.20 -20.52 10.79
C GLU A 413 19.57 -21.61 11.67
N SER A 414 18.77 -21.20 12.65
CA SER A 414 17.83 -22.08 13.34
C SER A 414 16.41 -21.56 13.14
N MET A 415 15.94 -20.65 13.99
CA MET A 415 14.54 -20.19 13.99
C MET A 415 14.11 -19.48 12.68
N THR A 416 15.05 -18.87 11.96
CA THR A 416 14.79 -18.21 10.66
C THR A 416 14.53 -19.21 9.54
N GLY A 417 15.09 -20.42 9.63
CA GLY A 417 14.78 -21.54 8.76
C GLY A 417 15.21 -21.38 7.29
N GLY A 418 16.31 -20.67 7.03
CA GLY A 418 16.82 -20.43 5.66
C GLY A 418 16.48 -19.05 5.10
N MET A 419 15.71 -18.23 5.85
CA MET A 419 15.26 -16.90 5.42
C MET A 419 16.42 -15.92 5.22
N ILE A 420 17.49 -16.01 6.02
CA ILE A 420 18.64 -15.13 5.85
C ILE A 420 19.34 -15.46 4.52
N ALA A 421 19.59 -16.75 4.26
CA ALA A 421 20.19 -17.19 3.00
C ALA A 421 19.32 -16.83 1.78
N ASP A 422 18.01 -17.09 1.84
CA ASP A 422 17.04 -16.77 0.78
C ASP A 422 17.09 -15.29 0.40
N ARG A 423 17.03 -14.40 1.38
CA ARG A 423 17.08 -12.95 1.15
C ARG A 423 18.41 -12.50 0.57
N LEU A 424 19.53 -13.06 1.03
CA LEU A 424 20.85 -12.76 0.48
C LEU A 424 20.95 -13.17 -1.00
N VAL A 425 20.48 -14.38 -1.37
CA VAL A 425 20.59 -14.87 -2.76
C VAL A 425 19.62 -14.19 -3.72
N ALA A 426 18.56 -13.57 -3.21
CA ALA A 426 17.66 -12.74 -4.01
C ALA A 426 18.35 -11.50 -4.60
N VAL A 427 19.48 -11.04 -4.02
CA VAL A 427 20.26 -9.91 -4.53
C VAL A 427 21.19 -10.36 -5.67
N PRO A 428 21.08 -9.78 -6.88
CA PRO A 428 21.96 -10.12 -8.00
C PRO A 428 23.46 -9.98 -7.67
N GLY A 429 24.20 -11.05 -7.89
CA GLY A 429 25.65 -11.09 -7.64
C GLY A 429 26.06 -11.41 -6.20
N ALA A 430 25.13 -11.85 -5.35
CA ALA A 430 25.42 -12.32 -3.99
C ALA A 430 26.54 -13.38 -3.94
N SER A 431 26.65 -14.23 -4.97
CA SER A 431 27.67 -15.28 -5.10
C SER A 431 29.12 -14.76 -5.08
N ARG A 432 29.36 -13.46 -5.27
CA ARG A 432 30.69 -12.86 -5.13
C ARG A 432 31.24 -12.94 -3.71
N VAL A 433 30.36 -12.91 -2.70
CA VAL A 433 30.76 -12.86 -1.28
C VAL A 433 30.06 -13.90 -0.43
N PHE A 434 28.80 -14.25 -0.73
CA PHE A 434 28.05 -15.23 0.05
C PHE A 434 28.47 -16.66 -0.32
N ARG A 435 29.03 -17.37 0.66
CA ARG A 435 29.56 -18.74 0.51
C ARG A 435 28.50 -19.81 0.65
N GLY A 436 27.42 -19.50 1.36
CA GLY A 436 26.35 -20.44 1.70
C GLY A 436 26.00 -20.39 3.19
N GLY A 437 25.16 -21.32 3.62
CA GLY A 437 24.77 -21.41 5.02
C GLY A 437 24.35 -22.80 5.44
N VAL A 438 24.18 -22.97 6.75
CA VAL A 438 23.70 -24.20 7.39
C VAL A 438 22.41 -23.89 8.14
N VAL A 439 21.33 -24.56 7.78
CA VAL A 439 20.08 -24.52 8.55
C VAL A 439 20.12 -25.64 9.59
N SER A 440 20.69 -25.34 10.76
CA SER A 440 20.80 -26.25 11.90
C SER A 440 19.53 -26.21 12.77
N TYR A 441 18.39 -26.61 12.19
CA TYR A 441 17.07 -26.47 12.85
C TYR A 441 16.96 -27.34 14.12
N ALA A 442 17.39 -28.60 14.04
CA ALA A 442 17.47 -29.50 15.20
C ALA A 442 18.70 -29.18 16.07
N GLY A 443 18.60 -29.42 17.39
CA GLY A 443 19.70 -29.22 18.34
C GLY A 443 20.94 -30.05 17.98
N GLU A 444 20.76 -31.33 17.65
CA GLU A 444 21.83 -32.25 17.24
C GLU A 444 22.63 -31.71 16.04
N VAL A 445 21.98 -31.10 15.06
CA VAL A 445 22.67 -30.50 13.90
C VAL A 445 23.58 -29.35 14.33
N LYS A 446 23.18 -28.55 15.33
CA LYS A 446 24.05 -27.50 15.89
C LYS A 446 25.29 -28.11 16.54
N HIS A 447 25.13 -29.20 17.28
CA HIS A 447 26.23 -29.87 17.96
C HIS A 447 27.20 -30.55 16.98
N GLU A 448 26.67 -31.32 16.03
CA GLU A 448 27.47 -32.16 15.14
C GLU A 448 28.09 -31.38 13.98
N VAL A 449 27.33 -30.47 13.35
CA VAL A 449 27.77 -29.78 12.13
C VAL A 449 28.49 -28.47 12.45
N LEU A 450 28.03 -27.75 13.47
CA LEU A 450 28.56 -26.42 13.84
C LEU A 450 29.43 -26.45 15.09
N GLY A 451 29.59 -27.61 15.75
CA GLY A 451 30.45 -27.74 16.93
C GLY A 451 29.93 -26.98 18.16
N VAL A 452 28.62 -26.72 18.23
CA VAL A 452 28.02 -26.10 19.41
C VAL A 452 28.13 -27.07 20.59
N PRO A 453 28.65 -26.67 21.76
CA PRO A 453 28.74 -27.56 22.92
C PRO A 453 27.37 -28.15 23.31
N PRO A 454 27.30 -29.40 23.82
CA PRO A 454 26.07 -29.98 24.32
C PRO A 454 25.43 -29.10 25.40
N GLY A 455 24.12 -28.86 25.30
CA GLY A 455 23.40 -28.00 26.25
C GLY A 455 22.26 -27.21 25.60
N PRO A 456 21.72 -26.21 26.32
CA PRO A 456 20.68 -25.30 25.81
C PRO A 456 21.12 -24.58 24.53
N VAL A 457 20.24 -24.55 23.52
CA VAL A 457 20.52 -23.92 22.22
C VAL A 457 19.85 -22.56 22.05
N VAL A 458 19.03 -22.13 23.01
CA VAL A 458 18.42 -20.80 23.09
C VAL A 458 19.26 -19.92 24.01
N THR A 459 20.52 -19.69 23.62
CA THR A 459 21.52 -18.94 24.39
C THR A 459 22.41 -18.11 23.49
N GLU A 460 22.99 -17.05 24.05
CA GLU A 460 23.96 -16.20 23.34
C GLU A 460 25.23 -17.01 23.02
N GLU A 461 25.66 -17.89 23.93
CA GLU A 461 26.80 -18.79 23.75
C GLU A 461 26.59 -19.76 22.58
N ALA A 462 25.39 -20.33 22.43
CA ALA A 462 25.06 -21.16 21.29
C ALA A 462 25.11 -20.37 19.98
N ALA A 463 24.57 -19.14 19.95
CA ALA A 463 24.67 -18.27 18.78
C ALA A 463 26.13 -17.97 18.40
N ARG A 464 26.98 -17.65 19.37
CA ARG A 464 28.43 -17.43 19.17
C ARG A 464 29.10 -18.67 18.58
N ALA A 465 28.85 -19.84 19.17
CA ALA A 465 29.40 -21.10 18.70
C ALA A 465 28.93 -21.44 17.28
N MET A 466 27.66 -21.20 16.95
CA MET A 466 27.11 -21.36 15.60
C MET A 466 27.83 -20.46 14.58
N ALA A 467 28.06 -19.18 14.92
CA ALA A 467 28.76 -18.24 14.03
C ALA A 467 30.20 -18.71 13.78
N VAL A 468 30.95 -19.04 14.83
CA VAL A 468 32.32 -19.56 14.70
C VAL A 468 32.36 -20.86 13.89
N GLY A 469 31.46 -21.79 14.20
CA GLY A 469 31.37 -23.09 13.54
C GLY A 469 31.11 -22.98 12.04
N VAL A 470 30.12 -22.17 11.63
CA VAL A 470 29.79 -22.01 10.21
C VAL A 470 30.88 -21.27 9.45
N ARG A 471 31.52 -20.28 10.09
CA ARG A 471 32.65 -19.56 9.51
C ARG A 471 33.79 -20.50 9.15
N ALA A 472 34.16 -21.37 10.10
CA ALA A 472 35.20 -22.37 9.93
C ALA A 472 34.81 -23.42 8.87
N LEU A 473 33.58 -23.94 8.94
CA LEU A 473 33.07 -24.97 8.03
C LEU A 473 33.08 -24.51 6.56
N LEU A 474 32.61 -23.28 6.29
CA LEU A 474 32.50 -22.74 4.93
C LEU A 474 33.73 -21.93 4.47
N ARG A 475 34.75 -21.82 5.34
CA ARG A 475 35.97 -21.05 5.12
C ARG A 475 35.66 -19.63 4.65
N SER A 476 34.87 -18.94 5.45
CA SER A 476 34.47 -17.55 5.21
C SER A 476 35.19 -16.59 6.16
N ASP A 477 35.26 -15.31 5.80
CA ASP A 477 35.91 -14.28 6.61
C ASP A 477 34.97 -13.71 7.67
N ALA A 478 33.68 -13.65 7.34
CA ALA A 478 32.59 -13.21 8.21
C ALA A 478 31.49 -14.26 8.28
N SER A 479 30.75 -14.26 9.39
CA SER A 479 29.57 -15.10 9.55
C SER A 479 28.51 -14.47 10.42
N VAL A 480 27.25 -14.81 10.17
CA VAL A 480 26.14 -14.50 11.07
C VAL A 480 25.46 -15.78 11.56
N ALA A 481 24.92 -15.76 12.77
CA ALA A 481 24.15 -16.87 13.32
C ALA A 481 22.92 -16.39 14.09
N VAL A 482 21.83 -17.14 13.98
CA VAL A 482 20.58 -16.86 14.73
C VAL A 482 19.99 -18.14 15.30
N THR A 483 19.73 -18.13 16.60
CA THR A 483 18.96 -19.14 17.35
C THR A 483 17.96 -18.44 18.28
N GLY A 484 16.93 -19.15 18.73
CA GLY A 484 15.86 -18.51 19.49
C GLY A 484 14.51 -19.20 19.37
N VAL A 485 13.49 -18.55 19.90
CA VAL A 485 12.11 -19.05 20.01
C VAL A 485 11.20 -18.20 19.15
N ALA A 486 10.83 -18.68 17.96
CA ALA A 486 9.89 -17.95 17.11
C ALA A 486 8.44 -18.02 17.64
N GLY A 487 8.11 -18.99 18.49
CA GLY A 487 6.75 -19.23 18.97
C GLY A 487 5.90 -20.13 18.06
N PRO A 488 4.65 -20.43 18.44
CA PRO A 488 3.94 -19.82 19.58
C PRO A 488 4.32 -20.40 20.96
N ASP A 489 4.95 -21.57 21.01
CA ASP A 489 5.31 -22.22 22.26
C ASP A 489 6.64 -21.72 22.82
N GLU A 490 6.82 -21.85 24.13
CA GLU A 490 8.11 -21.66 24.80
C GLU A 490 9.09 -22.80 24.45
N GLN A 491 10.39 -22.51 24.51
CA GLN A 491 11.44 -23.51 24.37
C GLN A 491 12.53 -23.26 25.40
N GLU A 492 12.98 -24.31 26.11
CA GLU A 492 14.02 -24.21 27.14
C GLU A 492 13.69 -23.16 28.25
N GLY A 493 12.39 -22.97 28.53
CA GLY A 493 11.91 -21.98 29.50
C GLY A 493 12.00 -20.52 29.02
N ARG A 494 12.28 -20.30 27.72
CA ARG A 494 12.36 -18.98 27.10
C ARG A 494 11.06 -18.70 26.33
N PRO A 495 10.48 -17.49 26.44
CA PRO A 495 9.25 -17.14 25.78
C PRO A 495 9.42 -16.93 24.26
N PRO A 496 8.34 -17.04 23.46
CA PRO A 496 8.32 -16.57 22.07
C PRO A 496 8.88 -15.15 21.92
N GLY A 497 9.65 -14.93 20.87
CA GLY A 497 10.34 -13.65 20.60
C GLY A 497 11.79 -13.62 21.08
N THR A 498 12.20 -14.50 22.01
CA THR A 498 13.60 -14.58 22.45
C THR A 498 14.50 -14.95 21.28
N THR A 499 15.46 -14.09 20.97
CA THR A 499 16.32 -14.19 19.79
C THR A 499 17.76 -13.94 20.20
N CYS A 500 18.60 -14.97 20.07
CA CYS A 500 20.03 -14.89 20.30
C CYS A 500 20.74 -14.86 18.94
N MET A 501 21.53 -13.83 18.70
CA MET A 501 22.23 -13.62 17.44
C MET A 501 23.71 -13.35 17.66
N ALA A 502 24.53 -13.73 16.68
CA ALA A 502 25.95 -13.48 16.70
C ALA A 502 26.48 -13.12 15.33
N VAL A 503 27.48 -12.25 15.31
CA VAL A 503 28.30 -11.89 14.16
C VAL A 503 29.74 -12.21 14.50
N ALA A 504 30.41 -12.92 13.60
CA ALA A 504 31.85 -13.08 13.68
C ALA A 504 32.52 -12.46 12.45
N LEU A 505 33.56 -11.67 12.68
CA LEU A 505 34.35 -11.01 11.65
C LEU A 505 35.82 -11.19 11.99
N GLY A 506 36.53 -12.02 11.22
CA GLY A 506 37.87 -12.47 11.60
C GLY A 506 37.83 -13.30 12.89
N GLU A 507 38.66 -12.95 13.88
CA GLU A 507 38.72 -13.62 15.19
C GLU A 507 37.68 -13.08 16.18
N GLU A 508 37.14 -11.88 15.93
CA GLU A 508 36.21 -11.25 16.84
C GLU A 508 34.79 -11.76 16.66
N VAL A 509 34.10 -11.95 17.78
CA VAL A 509 32.70 -12.40 17.83
C VAL A 509 31.92 -11.47 18.75
N THR A 510 30.92 -10.81 18.18
CA THR A 510 29.93 -10.02 18.91
C THR A 510 28.61 -10.79 18.90
N SER A 511 27.89 -10.76 20.01
CA SER A 511 26.60 -11.43 20.14
C SER A 511 25.64 -10.61 20.99
N LEU A 512 24.36 -10.91 20.88
CA LEU A 512 23.28 -10.20 21.55
C LEU A 512 22.09 -11.13 21.75
N ASP A 513 21.46 -11.02 22.92
CA ASP A 513 20.16 -11.60 23.22
C ASP A 513 19.10 -10.48 23.25
N ILE A 514 18.04 -10.61 22.45
CA ILE A 514 16.95 -9.64 22.35
C ILE A 514 15.58 -10.30 22.40
N GLN A 515 14.58 -9.53 22.81
CA GLN A 515 13.18 -9.90 22.73
C GLN A 515 12.52 -9.19 21.55
N LEU A 516 12.18 -9.93 20.50
CA LEU A 516 11.50 -9.39 19.33
C LEU A 516 9.97 -9.48 19.47
N PRO A 517 9.22 -8.44 19.06
CA PRO A 517 7.78 -8.43 19.14
C PRO A 517 7.12 -9.19 17.98
N GLY A 518 5.85 -9.51 18.14
CA GLY A 518 4.97 -10.01 17.08
C GLY A 518 4.79 -11.52 17.05
N GLY A 519 4.08 -11.99 16.03
CA GLY A 519 3.83 -13.41 15.81
C GLY A 519 5.05 -14.14 15.21
N ARG A 520 4.96 -15.47 15.10
CA ARG A 520 6.06 -16.34 14.63
C ARG A 520 6.76 -15.84 13.37
N GLN A 521 6.00 -15.40 12.38
CA GLN A 521 6.57 -14.92 11.13
C GLN A 521 7.32 -13.59 11.33
N GLN A 522 6.73 -12.63 12.03
CA GLN A 522 7.36 -11.32 12.30
C GLN A 522 8.66 -11.48 13.10
N VAL A 523 8.70 -12.37 14.10
CA VAL A 523 9.92 -12.64 14.87
C VAL A 523 11.04 -13.16 13.96
N ARG A 524 10.73 -14.07 13.02
CA ARG A 524 11.71 -14.60 12.05
C ARG A 524 12.22 -13.50 11.11
N GLU A 525 11.32 -12.66 10.62
CA GLU A 525 11.62 -11.55 9.73
C GLU A 525 12.52 -10.51 10.43
N PHE A 526 12.14 -10.09 11.63
CA PHE A 526 12.90 -9.14 12.44
C PHE A 526 14.26 -9.69 12.88
N ALA A 527 14.36 -10.97 13.21
CA ALA A 527 15.63 -11.60 13.52
C ALA A 527 16.58 -11.58 12.31
N THR A 528 16.03 -11.83 11.11
CA THR A 528 16.77 -11.84 9.84
C THR A 528 17.38 -10.48 9.52
N ILE A 529 16.59 -9.41 9.51
CA ILE A 529 17.11 -8.07 9.24
C ILE A 529 18.00 -7.56 10.39
N SER A 530 17.71 -7.91 11.65
CA SER A 530 18.49 -7.44 12.80
C SER A 530 19.92 -8.01 12.81
N VAL A 531 20.11 -9.29 12.49
CA VAL A 531 21.46 -9.88 12.46
C VAL A 531 22.27 -9.34 11.29
N LEU A 532 21.64 -9.06 10.14
CA LEU A 532 22.31 -8.41 9.01
C LEU A 532 22.67 -6.96 9.34
N ASN A 533 21.80 -6.23 10.05
CA ASN A 533 22.11 -4.90 10.54
C ASN A 533 23.27 -4.91 11.55
N MET A 534 23.32 -5.91 12.44
CA MET A 534 24.43 -6.09 13.36
C MET A 534 25.76 -6.29 12.61
N LEU A 535 25.76 -7.08 11.54
CA LEU A 535 26.94 -7.24 10.67
C LEU A 535 27.29 -5.92 9.96
N ARG A 536 26.30 -5.21 9.41
CA ARG A 536 26.49 -3.89 8.78
C ARG A 536 27.20 -2.92 9.73
N LEU A 537 26.71 -2.79 10.96
CA LEU A 537 27.29 -1.89 11.96
C LEU A 537 28.71 -2.30 12.35
N ARG A 538 28.97 -3.62 12.49
CA ARG A 538 30.33 -4.12 12.77
C ARG A 538 31.28 -3.79 11.64
N LEU A 539 30.85 -3.97 10.39
CA LEU A 539 31.62 -3.59 9.22
C LEU A 539 31.94 -2.09 9.29
N LEU A 540 30.93 -1.22 9.37
CA LEU A 540 31.13 0.25 9.40
C LEU A 540 32.03 0.72 10.56
N GLY A 541 31.97 0.09 11.73
CA GLY A 541 32.86 0.42 12.85
C GLY A 541 34.34 0.18 12.58
N ASP A 542 34.71 -0.84 11.79
CA ASP A 542 36.10 -1.12 11.42
C ASP A 542 36.67 -0.13 10.39
N GLU A 543 35.81 0.58 9.64
CA GLU A 543 36.24 1.57 8.64
C GLU A 543 36.84 2.83 9.29
N GLY A 544 36.54 3.10 10.57
CA GLY A 544 37.08 4.24 11.33
C GLY A 544 38.38 3.95 12.10
N SER A 545 38.91 2.73 12.02
CA SER A 545 40.05 2.27 12.83
C SER A 545 41.34 2.01 12.02
N GLY A 546 41.32 2.30 10.71
CA GLY A 546 42.41 2.05 9.76
C GLY A 546 43.23 3.27 9.38
#